data_AF-A0AA38PUY7-F1
#
_entry.id   AF-A0AA38PUY7-F1
#
_cell.length_a   1.000
_cell.length_b   1.000
_cell.length_c   1.000
_cell.angle_alpha   90.00
_cell.angle_beta   90.00
_cell.angle_gamma   90.00
#
_symmetry.space_group_name_H-M   'P 1'
#
loop_
_entity.id
_entity.type
_entity.pdbx_description
1 polymer ?
#
loop_
_entity_poly.entity_id
_entity_poly.type
_entity_poly.pdbx_seq_one_letter_code
_entity_poly.pdbx_strand_id
1 'polypeptide(L)'
;MSGRDVIGVAKTGSGKTIAFLLPLFRHNKDQRPLEQMEGPLAIVMTPTRELAVQIHRECKPFLKVMNLRAVCAYGGSPIKDQIAELKKGAEIIVCTLGRMIDLLTANSGRVTNLKRVTYIVLDEADWIFDMGFEPQVMKIINNIRPD
;
A
#
# COMPACT_ATOMS: atom_id res chain seq x y z
N MET A 1 14.15 -12.80 5.17
CA MET A 1 13.69 -13.02 3.76
C MET A 1 14.69 -12.32 2.84
N SER A 2 14.94 -12.84 1.64
CA SER A 2 16.09 -12.46 0.80
C SER A 2 15.95 -11.17 -0.01
N GLY A 3 14.86 -10.41 0.16
CA GLY A 3 14.61 -9.17 -0.57
C GLY A 3 14.50 -9.32 -2.08
N ARG A 4 14.15 -10.52 -2.57
CA ARG A 4 14.01 -10.79 -4.02
C ARG A 4 12.60 -10.46 -4.48
N ASP A 5 12.50 -9.98 -5.71
CA ASP A 5 11.23 -9.81 -6.40
C ASP A 5 10.56 -11.17 -6.66
N VAL A 6 9.24 -11.20 -6.56
CA VAL A 6 8.44 -12.42 -6.67
C VAL A 6 7.21 -12.16 -7.51
N ILE A 7 6.95 -13.06 -8.46
CA ILE A 7 5.66 -13.18 -9.14
C ILE A 7 4.94 -14.40 -8.55
N GLY A 8 3.83 -14.15 -7.85
CA GLY A 8 3.01 -15.20 -7.24
C GLY A 8 1.75 -15.45 -8.06
N VAL A 9 1.62 -16.64 -8.65
CA VAL A 9 0.41 -17.05 -9.37
C VAL A 9 -0.37 -18.06 -8.54
N ALA A 10 -1.54 -17.65 -8.04
CA ALA A 10 -2.43 -18.54 -7.30
C ALA A 10 -3.88 -18.08 -7.38
N LYS A 11 -4.81 -19.03 -7.19
CA LYS A 11 -6.26 -18.79 -7.20
C LYS A 11 -6.69 -17.95 -5.99
N THR A 12 -7.80 -17.24 -6.09
CA THR A 12 -8.44 -16.56 -4.96
C THR A 12 -8.72 -17.56 -3.82
N GLY A 13 -8.54 -17.12 -2.56
CA GLY A 13 -8.73 -17.98 -1.38
C GLY A 13 -7.56 -18.91 -1.04
N SER A 14 -6.46 -18.87 -1.81
CA SER A 14 -5.25 -19.68 -1.56
C SER A 14 -4.29 -19.13 -0.49
N GLY A 15 -4.63 -18.00 0.15
CA GLY A 15 -3.76 -17.36 1.15
C GLY A 15 -2.70 -16.41 0.58
N LYS A 16 -2.83 -15.95 -0.67
CA LYS A 16 -1.95 -14.95 -1.30
C LYS A 16 -1.71 -13.73 -0.39
N THR A 17 -2.77 -13.23 0.25
CA THR A 17 -2.69 -12.06 1.13
C THR A 17 -1.67 -12.23 2.24
N ILE A 18 -1.77 -13.32 3.02
CA ILE A 18 -0.82 -13.60 4.11
C ILE A 18 0.59 -13.86 3.58
N ALA A 19 0.71 -14.47 2.40
CA ALA A 19 2.00 -14.74 1.76
C ALA A 19 2.80 -13.45 1.48
N PHE A 20 2.15 -12.34 1.13
CA PHE A 20 2.83 -11.05 0.98
C PHE A 20 2.78 -10.16 2.24
N LEU A 21 1.79 -10.33 3.13
CA LEU A 21 1.68 -9.51 4.35
C LEU A 21 2.71 -9.87 5.42
N LEU A 22 2.98 -11.16 5.63
CA LEU A 22 3.99 -11.59 6.61
C LEU A 22 5.40 -11.05 6.32
N PRO A 23 5.95 -11.20 5.09
CA PRO A 23 7.19 -10.51 4.71
C PRO A 23 7.12 -9.01 4.92
N LEU A 24 6.03 -8.38 4.50
CA LEU A 24 5.83 -6.93 4.59
C LEU A 24 5.93 -6.45 6.03
N PHE A 25 5.28 -7.14 6.98
CA PHE A 25 5.39 -6.78 8.39
C PHE A 25 6.80 -6.95 8.95
N ARG A 26 7.48 -8.05 8.60
CA ARG A 26 8.86 -8.30 9.02
C ARG A 26 9.79 -7.22 8.47
N HIS A 27 9.64 -6.87 7.19
CA HIS A 27 10.38 -5.82 6.50
C HIS A 27 10.20 -4.48 7.20
N ASN A 28 8.96 -4.06 7.45
CA ASN A 28 8.67 -2.80 8.15
C ASN A 28 9.27 -2.76 9.55
N LYS A 29 9.38 -3.92 10.23
CA LYS A 29 10.01 -4.03 11.54
C LYS A 29 11.52 -3.93 11.55
N ASP A 30 12.18 -4.24 10.44
CA ASP A 30 13.62 -4.06 10.28
C ASP A 30 14.00 -2.64 9.88
N GLN A 31 13.03 -1.80 9.54
CA GLN A 31 13.25 -0.39 9.21
C GLN A 31 13.21 0.48 10.47
N ARG A 32 13.90 1.63 10.43
CA ARG A 32 13.75 2.63 11.49
C ARG A 32 12.31 3.15 11.54
N PRO A 33 11.79 3.52 12.73
CA PRO A 33 10.47 4.12 12.88
C PRO A 33 10.27 5.34 11.97
N LEU A 34 9.01 5.60 11.61
CA LEU A 34 8.65 6.78 10.83
C LEU A 34 8.82 8.05 11.65
N GLU A 35 9.42 9.05 11.03
CA GLU A 35 9.41 10.43 11.49
C GLU A 35 8.17 11.17 10.96
N GLN A 36 7.91 12.35 11.52
CA GLN A 36 6.76 13.15 11.11
C GLN A 36 6.85 13.50 9.62
N MET A 37 5.72 13.38 8.90
CA MET A 37 5.62 13.63 7.45
C MET A 37 6.39 12.64 6.55
N GLU A 38 7.00 11.58 7.10
CA GLU A 38 7.52 10.50 6.28
C GLU A 38 6.39 9.69 5.63
N GLY A 39 6.63 9.26 4.39
CA GLY A 39 5.73 8.37 3.67
C GLY A 39 5.73 6.95 4.22
N PRO A 40 4.83 6.08 3.72
CA PRO A 40 4.78 4.69 4.13
C PRO A 40 6.06 3.93 3.75
N LEU A 41 6.29 2.81 4.42
CA LEU A 41 7.36 1.85 4.11
C LEU A 41 6.91 0.82 3.08
N ALA A 42 5.61 0.51 3.06
CA ALA A 42 5.02 -0.46 2.17
C ALA A 42 3.72 0.05 1.53
N ILE A 43 3.52 -0.34 0.27
CA ILE A 43 2.30 -0.07 -0.49
C ILE A 43 1.74 -1.37 -1.05
N VAL A 44 0.44 -1.59 -0.87
CA VAL A 44 -0.32 -2.67 -1.49
C VAL A 44 -1.35 -2.06 -2.41
N MET A 45 -1.13 -2.21 -3.71
CA MET A 45 -2.04 -1.74 -4.76
C MET A 45 -2.97 -2.87 -5.19
N THR A 46 -4.25 -2.57 -5.29
CA THR A 46 -5.29 -3.53 -5.68
C THR A 46 -6.35 -2.80 -6.51
N PRO A 47 -7.07 -3.48 -7.42
CA PRO A 47 -7.87 -2.78 -8.42
C PRO A 47 -9.25 -2.35 -7.91
N THR A 48 -9.78 -2.98 -6.85
CA THR A 48 -11.11 -2.67 -6.31
C THR A 48 -11.08 -2.20 -4.85
N ARG A 49 -12.13 -1.48 -4.47
CA ARG A 49 -12.34 -1.07 -3.07
C ARG A 49 -12.52 -2.27 -2.16
N GLU A 50 -13.25 -3.28 -2.63
CA GLU A 50 -13.63 -4.47 -1.88
C GLU A 50 -12.38 -5.26 -1.48
N LEU A 51 -11.45 -5.45 -2.44
CA LEU A 51 -10.17 -6.10 -2.19
C LEU A 51 -9.28 -5.26 -1.25
N ALA A 52 -9.22 -3.94 -1.43
CA ALA A 52 -8.45 -3.06 -0.53
C ALA A 52 -8.95 -3.16 0.92
N VAL A 53 -10.26 -3.18 1.12
CA VAL A 53 -10.88 -3.34 2.43
C VAL A 53 -10.60 -4.73 3.00
N GLN A 54 -10.65 -5.78 2.19
CA GLN A 54 -10.36 -7.14 2.62
C GLN A 54 -8.91 -7.28 3.08
N ILE A 55 -7.94 -6.88 2.27
CA ILE A 55 -6.52 -6.92 2.61
C ILE A 55 -6.26 -6.11 3.89
N HIS A 56 -6.82 -4.90 3.99
CA HIS A 56 -6.64 -4.08 5.19
C HIS A 56 -7.24 -4.73 6.45
N ARG A 57 -8.38 -5.45 6.34
CA ARG A 57 -8.94 -6.22 7.45
C ARG A 57 -8.01 -7.36 7.86
N GLU A 58 -7.41 -8.05 6.91
CA GLU A 58 -6.42 -9.11 7.17
C GLU A 58 -5.15 -8.57 7.83
N CYS A 59 -4.78 -7.30 7.60
CA CYS A 59 -3.68 -6.66 8.34
C CYS A 59 -3.99 -6.46 9.84
N LYS A 60 -5.24 -6.11 10.19
CA LYS A 60 -5.59 -5.58 11.53
C LYS A 60 -5.12 -6.43 12.72
N PRO A 61 -5.24 -7.77 12.72
CA PRO A 61 -4.78 -8.59 13.84
C PRO A 61 -3.27 -8.41 14.11
N PHE A 62 -2.47 -8.21 13.06
CA PHE A 62 -1.02 -8.08 13.16
C PHE A 62 -0.59 -6.66 13.54
N LEU A 63 -1.29 -5.63 13.03
CA LEU A 63 -0.96 -4.22 13.29
C LEU A 63 -0.85 -3.90 14.78
N LYS A 64 -1.81 -4.38 15.58
CA LYS A 64 -1.82 -4.15 17.04
C LYS A 64 -0.66 -4.84 17.74
N VAL A 65 -0.43 -6.12 17.43
CA VAL A 65 0.61 -6.94 18.06
C VAL A 65 2.00 -6.42 17.69
N MET A 66 2.15 -5.91 16.47
CA MET A 66 3.40 -5.38 15.96
C MET A 66 3.55 -3.88 16.15
N ASN A 67 2.62 -3.15 16.78
CA ASN A 67 2.70 -1.69 16.88
C ASN A 67 3.01 -1.02 15.52
N LEU A 68 2.27 -1.41 14.48
CA LEU A 68 2.31 -0.82 13.14
C LEU A 68 0.95 -0.19 12.83
N ARG A 69 0.94 0.77 11.91
CA ARG A 69 -0.25 1.46 11.44
C ARG A 69 -0.42 1.21 9.94
N ALA A 70 -1.65 0.93 9.53
CA ALA A 70 -2.01 0.84 8.12
C ALA A 70 -3.19 1.74 7.82
N VAL A 71 -3.19 2.32 6.62
CA VAL A 71 -4.33 3.09 6.09
C VAL A 71 -4.89 2.37 4.87
N CYS A 72 -6.22 2.35 4.76
CA CYS A 72 -6.94 1.84 3.60
C CYS A 72 -7.45 3.02 2.76
N ALA A 73 -6.97 3.15 1.53
CA ALA A 73 -7.22 4.29 0.66
C ALA A 73 -7.91 3.86 -0.64
N TYR A 74 -9.22 4.10 -0.74
CA TYR A 74 -10.02 3.76 -1.92
C TYR A 74 -11.07 4.84 -2.24
N GLY A 75 -11.61 4.79 -3.47
CA GLY A 75 -12.68 5.66 -3.96
C GLY A 75 -14.04 5.49 -3.27
N GLY A 76 -14.89 6.51 -3.27
CA GLY A 76 -16.25 6.43 -2.71
C GLY A 76 -16.38 6.75 -1.21
N SER A 77 -15.28 7.04 -0.52
CA SER A 77 -15.29 7.74 0.78
C SER A 77 -14.61 9.11 0.65
N PRO A 78 -14.91 10.09 1.53
CA PRO A 78 -14.25 11.39 1.52
C PRO A 78 -12.72 11.24 1.64
N ILE A 79 -11.98 11.90 0.74
CA ILE A 79 -10.51 11.86 0.76
C ILE A 79 -9.95 12.46 2.06
N LYS A 80 -10.63 13.45 2.64
CA LYS A 80 -10.25 14.12 3.89
C LYS A 80 -10.04 13.15 5.06
N ASP A 81 -10.81 12.06 5.13
CA ASP A 81 -10.74 11.10 6.22
C ASP A 81 -9.46 10.25 6.08
N GLN A 82 -9.13 9.86 4.85
CA GLN A 82 -7.89 9.15 4.55
C GLN A 82 -6.66 10.05 4.73
N ILE A 83 -6.76 11.34 4.40
CA ILE A 83 -5.72 12.34 4.70
C ILE A 83 -5.50 12.46 6.22
N ALA A 84 -6.58 12.51 7.00
CA ALA A 84 -6.49 12.61 8.45
C ALA A 84 -5.81 11.37 9.07
N GLU A 85 -6.08 10.18 8.55
CA GLU A 85 -5.40 8.96 8.99
C GLU A 85 -3.91 8.93 8.58
N LEU A 86 -3.57 9.36 7.37
CA LEU A 86 -2.17 9.45 6.92
C LEU A 86 -1.36 10.45 7.75
N LYS A 87 -1.96 11.58 8.15
CA LYS A 87 -1.29 12.58 9.00
C LYS A 87 -0.90 12.04 10.39
N LYS A 88 -1.52 10.97 10.85
CA LYS A 88 -1.14 10.29 12.11
C LYS A 88 0.06 9.34 11.94
N GLY A 89 0.60 9.21 10.72
CA GLY A 89 1.63 8.25 10.35
C GLY A 89 1.05 6.89 9.97
N ALA A 90 1.63 6.26 8.96
CA ALA A 90 1.25 4.91 8.51
C ALA A 90 2.43 4.22 7.83
N GLU A 91 2.89 3.10 8.37
CA GLU A 91 3.95 2.30 7.76
C GLU A 91 3.45 1.56 6.51
N ILE A 92 2.13 1.32 6.42
CA ILE A 92 1.51 0.54 5.35
C ILE A 92 0.36 1.34 4.75
N ILE A 93 0.28 1.38 3.43
CA ILE A 93 -0.93 1.81 2.74
C ILE A 93 -1.47 0.69 1.85
N VAL A 94 -2.75 0.38 2.00
CA VAL A 94 -3.49 -0.52 1.11
C VAL A 94 -4.44 0.34 0.29
N CYS A 95 -4.32 0.33 -1.02
CA CYS A 95 -4.98 1.33 -1.84
C CYS A 95 -5.46 0.86 -3.21
N THR A 96 -6.49 1.53 -3.72
CA THR A 96 -6.78 1.54 -5.16
C THR A 96 -5.93 2.60 -5.88
N LEU A 97 -5.58 2.32 -7.13
CA LEU A 97 -4.65 3.14 -7.92
C LEU A 97 -5.08 4.61 -8.01
N GLY A 98 -6.33 4.86 -8.44
CA GLY A 98 -6.86 6.22 -8.57
C GLY A 98 -6.81 7.01 -7.26
N ARG A 99 -7.21 6.38 -6.14
CA ARG A 99 -7.19 7.06 -4.84
C ARG A 99 -5.76 7.35 -4.35
N MET A 100 -4.81 6.47 -4.62
CA MET A 100 -3.41 6.72 -4.29
C MET A 100 -2.89 7.95 -5.06
N ILE A 101 -3.22 8.07 -6.34
CA ILE A 101 -2.88 9.24 -7.16
C ILE A 101 -3.52 10.51 -6.60
N ASP A 102 -4.79 10.47 -6.23
CA ASP A 102 -5.48 11.61 -5.59
C ASP A 102 -4.75 12.04 -4.32
N LEU A 103 -4.34 11.09 -3.47
CA LEU A 103 -3.63 11.38 -2.21
C LEU A 103 -2.22 11.94 -2.44
N LEU A 104 -1.51 11.48 -3.47
CA LEU A 104 -0.19 12.00 -3.84
C LEU A 104 -0.26 13.43 -4.39
N THR A 105 -1.38 13.80 -5.00
CA THR A 105 -1.55 15.13 -5.63
C THR A 105 -2.30 16.12 -4.73
N ALA A 106 -3.05 15.62 -3.75
CA ALA A 106 -3.81 16.42 -2.80
C ALA A 106 -2.93 17.44 -2.05
N ASN A 107 -3.50 18.63 -1.81
CA ASN A 107 -2.81 19.77 -1.18
C ASN A 107 -1.46 20.08 -1.82
N SER A 108 -1.37 20.01 -3.15
CA SER A 108 -0.12 20.25 -3.91
C SER A 108 1.01 19.30 -3.50
N GLY A 109 0.69 18.03 -3.23
CA GLY A 109 1.66 16.99 -2.87
C GLY A 109 2.16 17.06 -1.41
N ARG A 110 1.45 17.76 -0.53
CA ARG A 110 1.83 17.92 0.89
C ARG A 110 1.15 16.93 1.83
N VAL A 111 0.29 16.04 1.33
CA VAL A 111 -0.42 15.04 2.15
C VAL A 111 0.48 13.86 2.48
N THR A 112 1.10 13.26 1.47
CA THR A 112 1.93 12.06 1.59
C THR A 112 2.94 12.02 0.45
N ASN A 113 3.93 11.15 0.56
CA ASN A 113 4.95 10.88 -0.45
C ASN A 113 5.32 9.39 -0.38
N LEU A 114 6.05 8.86 -1.37
CA LEU A 114 6.47 7.45 -1.38
C LEU A 114 7.99 7.27 -1.25
N LYS A 115 8.70 8.28 -0.74
CA LYS A 115 10.17 8.28 -0.65
C LYS A 115 10.74 7.19 0.27
N ARG A 116 9.92 6.70 1.20
CA ARG A 116 10.28 5.66 2.17
C ARG A 116 9.80 4.27 1.77
N VAL A 117 9.04 4.15 0.67
CA VAL A 117 8.52 2.86 0.22
C VAL A 117 9.69 2.01 -0.26
N THR A 118 9.80 0.82 0.31
CA THR A 118 10.82 -0.21 -0.01
C THR A 118 10.18 -1.59 -0.15
N TYR A 119 8.85 -1.67 -0.09
CA TYR A 119 8.09 -2.89 -0.30
C TYR A 119 6.82 -2.58 -1.09
N ILE A 120 6.70 -3.13 -2.29
CA ILE A 120 5.58 -2.90 -3.20
C ILE A 120 4.86 -4.22 -3.44
N VAL A 121 3.54 -4.20 -3.35
CA VAL A 121 2.67 -5.31 -3.76
C VAL A 121 1.69 -4.80 -4.80
N LEU A 122 1.57 -5.55 -5.90
CA LEU A 122 0.53 -5.39 -6.91
C LEU A 122 -0.34 -6.65 -6.88
N ASP A 123 -1.50 -6.57 -6.24
CA ASP A 123 -2.44 -7.68 -6.13
C ASP A 123 -3.45 -7.66 -7.29
N GLU A 124 -3.79 -8.84 -7.82
CA GLU A 124 -4.59 -9.00 -9.05
C GLU A 124 -3.99 -8.20 -10.24
N ALA A 125 -2.67 -8.35 -10.43
CA ALA A 125 -1.88 -7.60 -11.42
C ALA A 125 -2.34 -7.84 -12.86
N ASP A 126 -2.69 -9.08 -13.21
CA ASP A 126 -3.31 -9.44 -14.48
C ASP A 126 -4.55 -8.59 -14.76
N TRP A 127 -5.47 -8.51 -13.79
CA TRP A 127 -6.68 -7.71 -13.95
C TRP A 127 -6.38 -6.21 -14.05
N ILE A 128 -5.39 -5.71 -13.31
CA ILE A 128 -4.93 -4.31 -13.41
C ILE A 128 -4.44 -3.98 -14.83
N PHE A 129 -3.65 -4.86 -15.43
CA PHE A 129 -3.12 -4.67 -16.78
C PHE A 129 -4.20 -4.85 -17.85
N ASP A 130 -5.09 -5.84 -17.70
CA ASP A 130 -6.22 -6.07 -18.61
C ASP A 130 -7.20 -4.89 -18.66
N MET A 131 -7.38 -4.19 -17.53
CA MET A 131 -8.18 -2.97 -17.46
C MET A 131 -7.47 -1.73 -18.01
N GLY A 132 -6.22 -1.84 -18.45
CA GLY A 132 -5.44 -0.73 -18.98
C GLY A 132 -4.96 0.25 -17.91
N PHE A 133 -4.82 -0.19 -16.65
CA PHE A 133 -4.37 0.68 -15.55
C PHE A 133 -2.85 0.80 -15.43
N GLU A 134 -2.07 0.23 -16.35
CA GLU A 134 -0.61 0.38 -16.41
C GLU A 134 -0.13 1.83 -16.23
N PRO A 135 -0.70 2.85 -16.92
CA PRO A 135 -0.24 4.23 -16.75
C PRO A 135 -0.43 4.76 -15.32
N GLN A 136 -1.47 4.29 -14.63
CA GLN A 136 -1.72 4.67 -13.23
C GLN A 136 -0.73 3.98 -12.29
N VAL A 137 -0.44 2.70 -12.52
CA VAL A 137 0.59 1.96 -11.76
C VAL A 137 1.94 2.66 -11.90
N MET A 138 2.37 2.95 -13.15
CA MET A 138 3.63 3.62 -13.41
C MET A 138 3.68 5.03 -12.81
N LYS A 139 2.57 5.77 -12.82
CA LYS A 139 2.49 7.07 -12.14
C LYS A 139 2.77 6.97 -10.64
N ILE A 140 2.33 5.91 -9.98
CA ILE A 140 2.61 5.67 -8.56
C ILE A 140 4.06 5.21 -8.37
N ILE A 141 4.50 4.20 -9.12
CA ILE A 141 5.84 3.61 -8.98
C ILE A 141 6.94 4.64 -9.26
N ASN A 142 6.75 5.55 -10.22
CA ASN A 142 7.73 6.61 -10.51
C ASN A 142 7.89 7.63 -9.38
N ASN A 143 7.04 7.61 -8.35
CA ASN A 143 7.22 8.40 -7.12
C ASN A 143 7.98 7.63 -6.01
N ILE A 144 8.32 6.37 -6.25
CA ILE A 144 9.08 5.50 -5.36
C ILE A 144 10.55 5.55 -5.77
N ARG A 145 11.43 5.44 -4.78
CA ARG A 145 12.88 5.37 -5.00
C ARG A 145 13.25 4.08 -5.76
N PRO A 146 14.32 4.10 -6.59
CA PRO A 146 14.73 2.93 -7.37
C PRO A 146 15.62 1.94 -6.61
N ASP A 147 16.05 2.27 -5.38
CA ASP A 147 17.05 1.53 -4.58
C ASP A 147 16.46 0.65 -3.47
#